data_AF-A0A9X3JZT9-F1
#
_entry.id   AF-A0A9X3JZT9-F1
#
_cell.length_a   1.000
_cell.length_b   1.000
_cell.length_c   1.000
_cell.angle_alpha   90.00
_cell.angle_beta   90.00
_cell.angle_gamma   90.00
#
_symmetry.space_group_name_H-M   'P 1'
#
loop_
_entity.id
_entity.type
_entity.pdbx_description
1 polymer ?
#
loop_
_entity_poly.entity_id
_entity_poly.type
_entity_poly.pdbx_seq_one_letter_code
_entity_poly.pdbx_strand_id
1 'polypeptide(L)'
;MSHTQGFPTAHPAFDHLTHASAFVANRHDWPWRERGAAWELWKPEQGPRRLARAMLATDSPLQLLREIGLDGDLATGAFVEEALISACEAAAVHRGDAAQQSGRRLIALFEGFPATRELNAALSYALLAPWTKDGCADAHQRLISGLLVQRNGDPRLAPPRWAALRRDVLDLFPDADVDSAFAVLRRWLVRATVREFFSVVAKTVERRDQWKERTDFWLAYLDAGLITDAWFAFGSQAERLARKFLEDQTMAYATLEGGGATSAQSALVFSIGDVRIAEWSDNGSCRFWRAVDPKAPALYKKQYNGTSLRAMAAGDGFRTIPHNPPNGWQPKFARQVYQSAGVRHPKHGVGW
;
A
#
# COMPACT_ATOMS: atom_id res chain seq x y z
N MET A 1 4.46 -33.48 -20.87
CA MET A 1 5.23 -32.87 -19.76
C MET A 1 6.00 -31.62 -20.20
N SER A 2 6.69 -31.61 -21.36
CA SER A 2 7.42 -30.41 -21.84
C SER A 2 6.51 -29.15 -22.02
N HIS A 3 5.27 -29.32 -22.49
CA HIS A 3 4.31 -28.22 -22.64
C HIS A 3 3.97 -27.50 -21.32
N THR A 4 3.74 -28.24 -20.23
CA THR A 4 3.38 -27.68 -18.92
C THR A 4 4.56 -26.99 -18.23
N GLN A 5 5.80 -27.37 -18.58
CA GLN A 5 7.01 -26.71 -18.08
C GLN A 5 7.27 -25.38 -18.80
N GLY A 6 7.18 -25.34 -20.14
CA GLY A 6 7.54 -24.14 -20.91
C GLY A 6 6.38 -23.19 -21.22
N PHE A 7 5.14 -23.70 -21.33
CA PHE A 7 3.90 -22.99 -21.65
C PHE A 7 4.00 -21.74 -22.56
N PRO A 8 4.69 -21.81 -23.74
CA PRO A 8 4.96 -20.62 -24.53
C PRO A 8 3.78 -20.26 -25.43
N THR A 9 2.70 -19.71 -24.87
CA THR A 9 1.42 -19.43 -25.56
C THR A 9 1.57 -18.60 -26.85
N ALA A 10 2.59 -17.74 -26.93
CA ALA A 10 2.88 -16.92 -28.12
C ALA A 10 3.72 -17.64 -29.20
N HIS A 11 4.23 -18.85 -28.96
CA HIS A 11 5.09 -19.55 -29.90
C HIS A 11 4.26 -20.32 -30.96
N PRO A 12 4.59 -20.25 -32.26
CA PRO A 12 3.80 -20.91 -33.32
C PRO A 12 3.63 -22.43 -33.14
N ALA A 13 4.58 -23.09 -32.49
CA ALA A 13 4.52 -24.52 -32.20
C ALA A 13 3.66 -24.89 -30.98
N PHE A 14 3.14 -23.92 -30.24
CA PHE A 14 2.45 -24.16 -28.98
C PHE A 14 1.16 -24.97 -29.14
N ASP A 15 0.35 -24.63 -30.13
CA ASP A 15 -0.87 -25.39 -30.46
C ASP A 15 -0.54 -26.84 -30.84
N HIS A 16 0.55 -27.03 -31.61
CA HIS A 16 1.03 -28.36 -31.98
C HIS A 16 1.51 -29.17 -30.75
N LEU A 17 2.25 -28.55 -29.83
CA LEU A 17 2.70 -29.19 -28.58
C LEU A 17 1.53 -29.56 -27.68
N THR A 18 0.52 -28.69 -27.60
CA THR A 18 -0.70 -28.92 -26.82
C THR A 18 -1.50 -30.08 -27.40
N HIS A 19 -1.72 -30.07 -28.72
CA HIS A 19 -2.44 -31.12 -29.42
C HIS A 19 -1.72 -32.47 -29.34
N ALA A 20 -0.40 -32.49 -29.53
CA ALA A 20 0.41 -33.69 -29.38
C ALA A 20 0.36 -34.24 -27.95
N SER A 21 0.43 -33.37 -26.94
CA SER A 21 0.32 -33.77 -25.53
C SER A 21 -1.06 -34.37 -25.22
N ALA A 22 -2.14 -33.74 -25.69
CA ALA A 22 -3.50 -34.26 -25.55
C ALA A 22 -3.67 -35.61 -26.26
N PHE A 23 -3.16 -35.72 -27.48
CA PHE A 23 -3.26 -36.93 -28.30
C PHE A 23 -2.53 -38.11 -27.64
N VAL A 24 -1.29 -37.91 -27.18
CA VAL A 24 -0.53 -38.94 -26.47
C VAL A 24 -1.21 -39.30 -25.14
N ALA A 25 -1.69 -38.31 -24.38
CA ALA A 25 -2.36 -38.55 -23.12
C ALA A 25 -3.63 -39.39 -23.28
N ASN A 26 -4.38 -39.20 -24.38
CA ASN A 26 -5.63 -39.92 -24.63
C ASN A 26 -5.46 -41.33 -25.21
N ARG A 27 -4.25 -41.71 -25.62
CA ARG A 27 -3.98 -43.04 -26.21
C ARG A 27 -3.70 -44.14 -25.19
N HIS A 28 -3.38 -43.77 -23.95
CA HIS A 28 -3.04 -44.71 -22.89
C HIS A 28 -4.02 -44.55 -21.73
N ASP A 29 -4.32 -45.66 -21.05
CA ASP A 29 -5.09 -45.63 -19.82
C ASP A 29 -4.14 -45.39 -18.64
N TRP A 30 -4.07 -44.13 -18.23
CA TRP A 30 -3.11 -43.64 -17.23
C TRP A 30 -3.60 -42.31 -16.62
N PRO A 31 -3.06 -41.87 -15.47
CA PRO A 31 -3.61 -40.75 -14.72
C PRO A 31 -3.73 -39.43 -15.49
N TRP A 32 -2.86 -39.18 -16.47
CA TRP A 32 -2.85 -37.94 -17.26
C TRP A 32 -4.04 -37.80 -18.21
N ARG A 33 -4.68 -38.91 -18.60
CA ARG A 33 -5.91 -38.88 -19.40
C ARG A 33 -7.06 -38.28 -18.58
N GLU A 34 -7.29 -38.84 -17.39
CA GLU A 34 -8.34 -38.39 -16.48
C GLU A 34 -8.08 -36.98 -15.97
N ARG A 35 -6.85 -36.70 -15.52
CA ARG A 35 -6.43 -35.36 -15.07
C ARG A 35 -6.54 -34.33 -16.19
N GLY A 36 -6.08 -34.68 -17.39
CA GLY A 36 -6.16 -33.82 -18.57
C GLY A 36 -7.59 -33.42 -18.93
N ALA A 37 -8.54 -34.36 -18.81
CA ALA A 37 -9.97 -34.08 -19.03
C ALA A 37 -10.59 -33.29 -17.88
N ALA A 38 -10.31 -33.69 -16.63
CA ALA A 38 -10.89 -33.07 -15.43
C ALA A 38 -10.39 -31.64 -15.18
N TRP A 39 -9.15 -31.34 -15.57
CA TRP A 39 -8.50 -30.05 -15.34
C TRP A 39 -8.22 -29.25 -16.60
N GLU A 40 -8.60 -29.78 -17.76
CA GLU A 40 -8.40 -29.14 -19.06
C GLU A 40 -6.92 -28.73 -19.29
N LEU A 41 -5.98 -29.58 -18.87
CA LEU A 41 -4.53 -29.31 -18.88
C LEU A 41 -3.99 -29.02 -20.29
N TRP A 42 -4.74 -29.44 -21.32
CA TRP A 42 -4.41 -29.24 -22.73
C TRP A 42 -5.23 -28.11 -23.37
N LYS A 43 -5.86 -27.26 -22.57
CA LYS A 43 -6.59 -26.08 -23.05
C LYS A 43 -5.92 -24.84 -22.47
N PRO A 44 -5.11 -24.11 -23.24
CA PRO A 44 -4.21 -23.09 -22.70
C PRO A 44 -4.89 -21.97 -21.92
N GLU A 45 -6.12 -21.59 -22.29
CA GLU A 45 -6.86 -20.56 -21.55
C GLU A 45 -7.71 -21.14 -20.42
N GLN A 46 -8.33 -22.31 -20.65
CA GLN A 46 -9.33 -22.88 -19.75
C GLN A 46 -8.68 -23.61 -18.57
N GLY A 47 -7.58 -24.32 -18.81
CA GLY A 47 -6.84 -25.07 -17.79
C GLY A 47 -6.33 -24.17 -16.65
N PRO A 48 -5.52 -23.13 -16.94
CA PRO A 48 -5.03 -22.22 -15.90
C PRO A 48 -6.15 -21.52 -15.14
N ARG A 49 -7.21 -21.05 -15.83
CA ARG A 49 -8.38 -20.44 -15.18
C ARG A 49 -9.14 -21.41 -14.29
N ARG A 50 -9.24 -22.69 -14.67
CA ARG A 50 -9.88 -23.73 -13.88
C ARG A 50 -9.07 -24.04 -12.62
N LEU A 51 -7.75 -24.17 -12.76
CA LEU A 51 -6.84 -24.36 -11.64
C LEU A 51 -6.86 -23.16 -10.69
N ALA A 52 -6.84 -21.93 -11.22
CA ALA A 52 -6.92 -20.69 -10.47
C ALA A 52 -8.16 -20.64 -9.55
N ARG A 53 -9.34 -20.96 -10.08
CA ARG A 53 -10.58 -21.02 -9.30
C ARG A 53 -10.51 -22.06 -8.18
N ALA A 54 -9.94 -23.23 -8.47
CA ALA A 54 -9.77 -24.29 -7.47
C ALA A 54 -8.77 -23.88 -6.38
N MET A 55 -7.66 -23.24 -6.73
CA MET A 55 -6.68 -22.70 -5.78
C MET A 55 -7.29 -21.65 -4.85
N LEU A 56 -8.14 -20.76 -5.38
CA LEU A 56 -8.85 -19.77 -4.59
C LEU A 56 -9.97 -20.35 -3.71
N ALA A 57 -10.42 -21.57 -3.99
CA ALA A 57 -11.49 -22.24 -3.24
C ALA A 57 -10.98 -23.16 -2.12
N THR A 58 -9.70 -23.52 -2.13
CA THR A 58 -9.08 -24.42 -1.16
C THR A 58 -8.17 -23.70 -0.18
N ASP A 59 -7.99 -24.27 1.01
CA ASP A 59 -6.99 -23.84 1.98
C ASP A 59 -5.69 -24.66 1.88
N SER A 60 -5.61 -25.62 0.96
CA SER A 60 -4.43 -26.49 0.74
C SER A 60 -4.02 -26.57 -0.73
N PRO A 61 -3.61 -25.46 -1.35
CA PRO A 61 -3.33 -25.41 -2.79
C PRO A 61 -2.12 -26.26 -3.23
N LEU A 62 -1.11 -26.44 -2.37
CA LEU A 62 0.01 -27.32 -2.67
C LEU A 62 -0.39 -28.80 -2.72
N GLN A 63 -1.37 -29.20 -1.90
CA GLN A 63 -1.95 -30.54 -1.96
C GLN A 63 -2.75 -30.72 -3.25
N LEU A 64 -3.57 -29.73 -3.62
CA LEU A 64 -4.30 -29.71 -4.88
C LEU A 64 -3.36 -29.92 -6.08
N LEU A 65 -2.22 -29.22 -6.12
CA LEU A 65 -1.23 -29.40 -7.18
C LEU A 65 -0.71 -30.84 -7.28
N ARG A 66 -0.41 -31.49 -6.14
CA ARG A 66 0.00 -32.90 -6.11
C ARG A 66 -1.09 -33.84 -6.63
N GLU A 67 -2.35 -33.60 -6.28
CA GLU A 67 -3.49 -34.42 -6.74
C GLU A 67 -3.66 -34.33 -8.27
N ILE A 68 -3.42 -33.15 -8.84
CA ILE A 68 -3.45 -32.88 -10.29
C ILE A 68 -2.18 -33.42 -10.99
N GLY A 69 -1.15 -33.80 -10.24
CA GLY A 69 0.15 -34.24 -10.79
C GLY A 69 1.04 -33.10 -11.27
N LEU A 70 0.80 -31.88 -10.77
CA LEU A 70 1.62 -30.69 -11.01
C LEU A 70 2.54 -30.46 -9.80
N ASP A 71 3.37 -31.45 -9.48
CA ASP A 71 4.34 -31.43 -8.39
C ASP A 71 5.80 -31.40 -8.91
N GLY A 72 6.76 -31.27 -7.99
CA GLY A 72 8.18 -31.12 -8.34
C GLY A 72 8.41 -29.97 -9.32
N ASP A 73 9.12 -30.23 -10.41
CA ASP A 73 9.42 -29.23 -11.45
C ASP A 73 8.16 -28.69 -12.16
N LEU A 74 7.05 -29.44 -12.15
CA LEU A 74 5.78 -29.00 -12.75
C LEU A 74 5.04 -28.00 -11.88
N ALA A 75 5.27 -28.03 -10.55
CA ALA A 75 4.66 -27.07 -9.63
C ALA A 75 5.14 -25.63 -9.88
N THR A 76 6.34 -25.46 -10.43
CA THR A 76 6.91 -24.16 -10.80
C THR A 76 6.97 -23.97 -12.32
N GLY A 77 6.28 -24.83 -13.08
CA GLY A 77 6.21 -24.71 -14.54
C GLY A 77 5.29 -23.58 -14.97
N ALA A 78 5.46 -23.11 -16.20
CA ALA A 78 4.75 -21.95 -16.72
C ALA A 78 3.21 -22.13 -16.77
N PHE A 79 2.68 -23.36 -16.81
CA PHE A 79 1.23 -23.60 -16.65
C PHE A 79 0.72 -23.19 -15.26
N VAL A 80 1.48 -23.51 -14.21
CA VAL A 80 1.12 -23.17 -12.84
C VAL A 80 1.31 -21.68 -12.60
N GLU A 81 2.36 -21.09 -13.17
CA GLU A 81 2.55 -19.63 -13.14
C GLU A 81 1.36 -18.89 -13.76
N GLU A 82 0.88 -19.33 -14.93
CA GLU A 82 -0.33 -18.76 -15.56
C GLU A 82 -1.58 -18.94 -14.68
N ALA A 83 -1.71 -20.08 -14.00
CA ALA A 83 -2.81 -20.31 -13.07
C ALA A 83 -2.75 -19.39 -11.85
N LEU A 84 -1.55 -19.09 -11.34
CA LEU A 84 -1.36 -18.13 -10.26
C LEU A 84 -1.70 -16.69 -10.70
N ILE A 85 -1.31 -16.29 -11.91
CA ILE A 85 -1.67 -14.99 -12.50
C ILE A 85 -3.19 -14.90 -12.69
N SER A 86 -3.81 -15.95 -13.24
CA SER A 86 -5.27 -16.06 -13.38
C SER A 86 -6.01 -16.00 -12.03
N ALA A 87 -5.41 -16.54 -10.96
CA ALA A 87 -5.98 -16.44 -9.61
C ALA A 87 -5.93 -15.01 -9.07
N CYS A 88 -4.83 -14.30 -9.31
CA CYS A 88 -4.71 -12.87 -9.00
C CYS A 88 -5.72 -12.03 -9.77
N GLU A 89 -5.89 -12.28 -11.08
CA GLU A 89 -6.87 -11.59 -11.91
C GLU A 89 -8.31 -11.77 -11.38
N ALA A 90 -8.69 -13.01 -11.06
CA ALA A 90 -10.00 -13.32 -10.51
C ALA A 90 -10.23 -12.65 -9.13
N ALA A 91 -9.21 -12.66 -8.26
CA ALA A 91 -9.32 -12.05 -6.93
C ALA A 91 -9.42 -10.51 -6.99
N ALA A 92 -8.83 -9.86 -7.99
CA ALA A 92 -8.81 -8.40 -8.12
C ALA A 92 -10.23 -7.78 -8.24
N VAL A 93 -11.21 -8.55 -8.74
CA VAL A 93 -12.60 -8.13 -8.89
C VAL A 93 -13.50 -8.52 -7.72
N HIS A 94 -13.01 -9.29 -6.75
CA HIS A 94 -13.77 -9.61 -5.54
C HIS A 94 -13.98 -8.37 -4.67
N ARG A 95 -15.01 -8.40 -3.81
CA ARG A 95 -15.40 -7.28 -2.93
C ARG A 95 -15.75 -7.80 -1.53
N GLY A 96 -15.72 -6.92 -0.54
CA GLY A 96 -16.08 -7.25 0.86
C GLY A 96 -15.37 -8.50 1.42
N ASP A 97 -16.13 -9.39 2.07
CA ASP A 97 -15.60 -10.60 2.71
C ASP A 97 -14.91 -11.55 1.72
N ALA A 98 -15.41 -11.64 0.48
CA ALA A 98 -14.81 -12.46 -0.56
C ALA A 98 -13.41 -11.94 -0.96
N ALA A 99 -13.24 -10.61 -1.03
CA ALA A 99 -11.92 -10.02 -1.28
C ALA A 99 -10.95 -10.33 -0.15
N GLN A 100 -11.41 -10.24 1.11
CA GLN A 100 -10.58 -10.58 2.26
C GLN A 100 -10.18 -12.05 2.28
N GLN A 101 -11.10 -12.96 1.97
CA GLN A 101 -10.82 -14.39 1.92
C GLN A 101 -9.83 -14.72 0.79
N SER A 102 -10.07 -14.21 -0.42
CA SER A 102 -9.17 -14.42 -1.55
C SER A 102 -7.80 -13.80 -1.31
N GLY A 103 -7.72 -12.62 -0.71
CA GLY A 103 -6.45 -12.00 -0.33
C GLY A 103 -5.64 -12.87 0.62
N ARG A 104 -6.26 -13.42 1.67
CA ARG A 104 -5.58 -14.35 2.59
C ARG A 104 -5.10 -15.62 1.89
N ARG A 105 -5.93 -16.19 1.02
CA ARG A 105 -5.57 -17.40 0.25
C ARG A 105 -4.43 -17.13 -0.73
N LEU A 106 -4.44 -16.00 -1.42
CA LEU A 106 -3.34 -15.59 -2.29
C LEU A 106 -2.04 -15.42 -1.52
N ILE A 107 -2.08 -14.78 -0.33
CA ILE A 107 -0.89 -14.62 0.51
C ILE A 107 -0.32 -15.99 0.88
N ALA A 108 -1.15 -16.90 1.43
CA ALA A 108 -0.72 -18.24 1.81
C ALA A 108 -0.23 -19.07 0.61
N LEU A 109 -0.91 -18.94 -0.53
CA LEU A 109 -0.53 -19.61 -1.78
C LEU A 109 0.88 -19.18 -2.20
N PHE A 110 1.14 -17.87 -2.28
CA PHE A 110 2.40 -17.29 -2.75
C PHE A 110 3.56 -17.39 -1.74
N GLU A 111 3.36 -17.95 -0.55
CA GLU A 111 4.47 -18.37 0.34
C GLU A 111 5.16 -19.62 -0.22
N GLY A 112 4.45 -20.47 -0.97
CA GLY A 112 4.97 -21.71 -1.54
C GLY A 112 5.61 -21.59 -2.93
N PHE A 113 5.66 -20.38 -3.52
CA PHE A 113 6.16 -20.17 -4.88
C PHE A 113 7.28 -19.13 -4.94
N PRO A 114 8.17 -19.24 -5.95
CA PRO A 114 9.19 -18.22 -6.18
C PRO A 114 8.53 -16.86 -6.49
N ALA A 115 9.13 -15.80 -5.97
CA ALA A 115 8.70 -14.43 -6.25
C ALA A 115 9.27 -13.94 -7.60
N THR A 116 8.77 -14.48 -8.71
CA THR A 116 9.09 -13.96 -10.05
C THR A 116 8.55 -12.53 -10.20
N ARG A 117 9.04 -11.80 -11.21
CA ARG A 117 8.64 -10.41 -11.46
C ARG A 117 7.14 -10.33 -11.74
N GLU A 118 6.66 -11.22 -12.59
CA GLU A 118 5.29 -11.33 -13.07
C GLU A 118 4.35 -11.72 -11.92
N LEU A 119 4.71 -12.75 -11.14
CA LEU A 119 3.94 -13.16 -9.97
C LEU A 119 3.86 -12.07 -8.90
N ASN A 120 4.95 -11.34 -8.67
CA ASN A 120 4.96 -10.23 -7.74
C ASN A 120 4.07 -9.05 -8.21
N ALA A 121 4.07 -8.76 -9.52
CA ALA A 121 3.18 -7.76 -10.12
C ALA A 121 1.71 -8.17 -9.97
N ALA A 122 1.36 -9.38 -10.39
CA ALA A 122 0.00 -9.91 -10.31
C ALA A 122 -0.53 -9.90 -8.87
N LEU A 123 0.26 -10.40 -7.91
CA LEU A 123 -0.12 -10.43 -6.49
C LEU A 123 -0.31 -9.02 -5.93
N SER A 124 0.61 -8.09 -6.23
CA SER A 124 0.56 -6.73 -5.70
C SER A 124 -0.71 -6.00 -6.16
N TYR A 125 -1.11 -6.18 -7.42
CA TYR A 125 -2.36 -5.62 -7.94
C TYR A 125 -3.59 -6.29 -7.31
N ALA A 126 -3.63 -7.62 -7.29
CA ALA A 126 -4.77 -8.39 -6.77
C ALA A 126 -5.08 -8.11 -5.29
N LEU A 127 -4.05 -7.88 -4.47
CA LEU A 127 -4.25 -7.57 -3.05
C LEU A 127 -4.75 -6.14 -2.80
N LEU A 128 -4.61 -5.22 -3.77
CA LEU A 128 -4.96 -3.80 -3.60
C LEU A 128 -6.22 -3.38 -4.36
N ALA A 129 -6.42 -3.89 -5.58
CA ALA A 129 -7.53 -3.51 -6.46
C ALA A 129 -8.94 -3.63 -5.82
N PRO A 130 -9.24 -4.65 -4.99
CA PRO A 130 -10.53 -4.77 -4.31
C PRO A 130 -10.90 -3.59 -3.42
N TRP A 131 -9.90 -2.90 -2.86
CA TRP A 131 -10.08 -1.90 -1.81
C TRP A 131 -10.03 -0.46 -2.33
N THR A 132 -10.17 -0.30 -3.65
CA THR A 132 -10.21 1.01 -4.31
C THR A 132 -11.44 1.81 -3.89
N LYS A 133 -12.58 1.11 -3.69
CA LYS A 133 -13.87 1.70 -3.29
C LYS A 133 -14.36 1.22 -1.92
N ASP A 134 -14.05 -0.02 -1.56
CA ASP A 134 -14.54 -0.65 -0.33
C ASP A 134 -13.57 -0.48 0.84
N GLY A 135 -14.11 -0.54 2.06
CA GLY A 135 -13.30 -0.61 3.28
C GLY A 135 -12.65 -1.98 3.46
N CYS A 136 -11.42 -1.99 3.96
CA CYS A 136 -10.68 -3.20 4.34
C CYS A 136 -10.61 -3.28 5.87
N ALA A 137 -10.77 -4.48 6.45
CA ALA A 137 -10.62 -4.66 7.89
C ALA A 137 -9.18 -4.38 8.32
N ASP A 138 -8.98 -3.66 9.44
CA ASP A 138 -7.66 -3.19 9.89
C ASP A 138 -6.60 -4.30 9.97
N ALA A 139 -6.95 -5.49 10.43
CA ALA A 139 -6.02 -6.62 10.51
C ALA A 139 -5.57 -7.10 9.12
N HIS A 140 -6.48 -7.12 8.15
CA HIS A 140 -6.16 -7.53 6.78
C HIS A 140 -5.39 -6.43 6.04
N GLN A 141 -5.74 -5.17 6.27
CA GLN A 141 -4.98 -4.01 5.80
C GLN A 141 -3.52 -4.09 6.26
N ARG A 142 -3.27 -4.29 7.56
CA ARG A 142 -1.91 -4.40 8.13
C ARG A 142 -1.13 -5.56 7.50
N LEU A 143 -1.78 -6.70 7.31
CA LEU A 143 -1.18 -7.87 6.65
C LEU A 143 -0.71 -7.54 5.22
N ILE A 144 -1.59 -6.96 4.40
CA ILE A 144 -1.26 -6.60 3.01
C ILE A 144 -0.17 -5.53 2.99
N SER A 145 -0.31 -4.47 3.78
CA SER A 145 0.68 -3.39 3.83
C SER A 145 2.07 -3.90 4.21
N GLY A 146 2.17 -4.72 5.26
CA GLY A 146 3.45 -5.29 5.70
C GLY A 146 4.09 -6.15 4.61
N LEU A 147 3.32 -7.05 3.99
CA LEU A 147 3.81 -7.91 2.92
C LEU A 147 4.33 -7.10 1.73
N LEU A 148 3.54 -6.13 1.24
CA LEU A 148 3.89 -5.36 0.05
C LEU A 148 5.05 -4.40 0.31
N VAL A 149 5.16 -3.81 1.50
CA VAL A 149 6.32 -2.99 1.87
C VAL A 149 7.58 -3.86 2.01
N GLN A 150 7.47 -5.04 2.62
CA GLN A 150 8.60 -5.97 2.71
C GLN A 150 9.09 -6.40 1.32
N ARG A 151 8.17 -6.76 0.42
CA ARG A 151 8.51 -7.21 -0.92
C ARG A 151 8.98 -6.08 -1.82
N ASN A 152 8.24 -4.98 -1.89
CA ASN A 152 8.40 -3.92 -2.89
C ASN A 152 9.02 -2.63 -2.35
N GLY A 153 9.24 -2.51 -1.04
CA GLY A 153 9.61 -1.26 -0.39
C GLY A 153 8.42 -0.30 -0.27
N ASP A 154 8.58 0.74 0.54
CA ASP A 154 7.55 1.78 0.71
C ASP A 154 7.35 2.59 -0.58
N PRO A 155 6.13 2.68 -1.14
CA PRO A 155 5.84 3.44 -2.37
C PRO A 155 6.20 4.93 -2.29
N ARG A 156 6.30 5.48 -1.08
CA ARG A 156 6.68 6.88 -0.84
C ARG A 156 8.20 7.09 -0.93
N LEU A 157 8.98 6.05 -0.66
CA LEU A 157 10.45 6.09 -0.61
C LEU A 157 11.12 5.43 -1.81
N ALA A 158 10.42 4.54 -2.52
CA ALA A 158 10.92 3.84 -3.69
C ALA A 158 10.09 4.11 -4.97
N PRO A 159 9.84 5.37 -5.40
CA PRO A 159 9.06 5.66 -6.60
C PRO A 159 9.53 4.90 -7.87
N PRO A 160 10.84 4.77 -8.17
CA PRO A 160 11.28 4.03 -9.36
C PRO A 160 10.87 2.56 -9.35
N ARG A 161 10.87 1.93 -8.17
CA ARG A 161 10.51 0.51 -8.01
C ARG A 161 9.01 0.29 -8.23
N TRP A 162 8.19 1.19 -7.71
CA TRP A 162 6.74 1.15 -7.90
C TRP A 162 6.32 1.54 -9.32
N ALA A 163 7.08 2.42 -9.99
CA ALA A 163 6.89 2.70 -11.41
C ALA A 163 7.23 1.49 -12.30
N ALA A 164 8.26 0.70 -11.94
CA ALA A 164 8.54 -0.56 -12.60
C ALA A 164 7.42 -1.58 -12.39
N LEU A 165 7.01 -1.78 -11.13
CA LEU A 165 5.90 -2.67 -10.79
C LEU A 165 4.60 -2.29 -11.52
N ARG A 166 4.32 -0.98 -11.68
CA ARG A 166 3.17 -0.50 -12.45
C ARG A 166 3.22 -0.96 -13.91
N ARG A 167 4.39 -0.89 -14.56
CA ARG A 167 4.55 -1.38 -15.94
C ARG A 167 4.32 -2.89 -16.01
N ASP A 168 4.89 -3.63 -15.07
CA ASP A 168 4.75 -5.08 -15.00
C ASP A 168 3.29 -5.51 -14.83
N VAL A 169 2.51 -4.77 -14.03
CA VAL A 169 1.06 -5.00 -13.91
C VAL A 169 0.33 -4.72 -15.22
N LEU A 170 0.67 -3.64 -15.93
CA LEU A 170 0.02 -3.29 -17.20
C LEU A 170 0.40 -4.23 -18.35
N ASP A 171 1.61 -4.80 -18.32
CA ASP A 171 2.04 -5.84 -19.26
C ASP A 171 1.19 -7.11 -19.10
N LEU A 172 0.77 -7.43 -17.86
CA LEU A 172 -0.10 -8.57 -17.56
C LEU A 172 -1.59 -8.25 -17.74
N PHE A 173 -2.02 -7.07 -17.30
CA PHE A 173 -3.42 -6.63 -17.25
C PHE A 173 -3.56 -5.24 -17.89
N PRO A 174 -3.65 -5.14 -19.24
CA PRO A 174 -3.64 -3.86 -19.95
C PRO A 174 -4.76 -2.89 -19.52
N ASP A 175 -5.92 -3.40 -19.11
CA ASP A 175 -7.09 -2.62 -18.71
C ASP A 175 -7.14 -2.31 -17.19
N ALA A 176 -6.09 -2.64 -16.44
CA ALA A 176 -6.06 -2.46 -14.99
C ALA A 176 -5.97 -0.99 -14.57
N ASP A 177 -6.79 -0.60 -13.58
CA ASP A 177 -6.65 0.69 -12.88
C ASP A 177 -5.60 0.58 -11.76
N VAL A 178 -4.34 0.47 -12.19
CA VAL A 178 -3.18 0.26 -11.31
C VAL A 178 -2.94 1.44 -10.38
N ASP A 179 -3.20 2.66 -10.87
CA ASP A 179 -2.96 3.89 -10.12
C ASP A 179 -3.93 4.00 -8.92
N SER A 180 -5.22 3.70 -9.13
CA SER A 180 -6.18 3.62 -8.01
C SER A 180 -5.82 2.52 -7.02
N ALA A 181 -5.39 1.35 -7.52
CA ALA A 181 -4.99 0.23 -6.66
C ALA A 181 -3.78 0.62 -5.80
N PHE A 182 -2.71 1.17 -6.38
CA PHE A 182 -1.52 1.56 -5.61
C PHE A 182 -1.78 2.75 -4.67
N ALA A 183 -2.71 3.63 -5.02
CA ALA A 183 -3.17 4.68 -4.12
C ALA A 183 -3.80 4.12 -2.83
N VAL A 184 -4.42 2.92 -2.86
CA VAL A 184 -4.91 2.24 -1.65
C VAL A 184 -3.79 2.07 -0.63
N LEU A 185 -2.66 1.46 -1.03
CA LEU A 185 -1.55 1.22 -0.11
C LEU A 185 -0.99 2.54 0.42
N ARG A 186 -0.84 3.56 -0.44
CA ARG A 186 -0.38 4.88 -0.01
C ARG A 186 -1.30 5.48 1.05
N ARG A 187 -2.63 5.42 0.86
CA ARG A 187 -3.61 5.90 1.85
C ARG A 187 -3.49 5.15 3.17
N TRP A 188 -3.31 3.83 3.13
CA TRP A 188 -3.12 3.01 4.33
C TRP A 188 -1.87 3.38 5.10
N LEU A 189 -0.73 3.55 4.41
CA LEU A 189 0.54 3.95 5.02
C LEU A 189 0.49 5.38 5.60
N VAL A 190 -0.18 6.31 4.91
CA VAL A 190 -0.41 7.67 5.40
C VAL A 190 -1.28 7.64 6.65
N ARG A 191 -2.38 6.88 6.65
CA ARG A 191 -3.26 6.73 7.81
C ARG A 191 -2.52 6.14 9.00
N ALA A 192 -1.73 5.09 8.80
CA ALA A 192 -0.88 4.53 9.83
C ALA A 192 0.11 5.59 10.37
N THR A 193 0.78 6.32 9.48
CA THR A 193 1.77 7.33 9.85
C THR A 193 1.21 8.45 10.73
N VAL A 194 0.07 9.01 10.34
CA VAL A 194 -0.58 10.11 11.07
C VAL A 194 -1.11 9.62 12.42
N ARG A 195 -1.74 8.45 12.46
CA ARG A 195 -2.27 7.89 13.73
C ARG A 195 -1.14 7.55 14.70
N GLU A 196 -0.05 6.96 14.19
CA GLU A 196 1.12 6.62 14.99
C GLU A 196 1.77 7.89 15.57
N PHE A 197 1.90 8.95 14.77
CA PHE A 197 2.38 10.26 15.25
C PHE A 197 1.61 10.74 16.49
N PHE A 198 0.29 10.85 16.36
CA PHE A 198 -0.54 11.36 17.45
C PHE A 198 -0.52 10.42 18.66
N SER A 199 -0.50 9.11 18.45
CA SER A 199 -0.40 8.08 19.51
C SER A 199 0.91 8.19 20.29
N VAL A 200 2.05 8.27 19.60
CA VAL A 200 3.37 8.36 20.22
C VAL A 200 3.51 9.66 21.01
N VAL A 201 3.12 10.80 20.42
CA VAL A 201 3.24 12.10 21.10
C VAL A 201 2.27 12.20 22.29
N ALA A 202 1.08 11.60 22.24
CA ALA A 202 0.15 11.58 23.37
C ALA A 202 0.76 10.95 24.63
N LYS A 203 1.75 10.05 24.49
CA LYS A 203 2.46 9.40 25.60
C LYS A 203 3.52 10.28 26.23
N THR A 204 3.92 11.39 25.57
CA THR A 204 5.09 12.20 25.96
C THR A 204 4.74 13.64 26.34
N VAL A 205 3.54 14.11 26.03
CA VAL A 205 3.07 15.47 26.34
C VAL A 205 2.40 15.58 27.71
N GLU A 206 2.65 16.70 28.39
CA GLU A 206 2.07 16.99 29.71
C GLU A 206 0.59 17.41 29.63
N ARG A 207 0.21 18.22 28.64
CA ARG A 207 -1.18 18.69 28.42
C ARG A 207 -1.94 17.82 27.43
N ARG A 208 -2.46 16.70 27.93
CA ARG A 208 -3.16 15.69 27.12
C ARG A 208 -4.47 16.18 26.50
N ASP A 209 -5.17 17.07 27.17
CA ASP A 209 -6.41 17.71 26.73
C ASP A 209 -6.20 18.47 25.41
N GLN A 210 -5.18 19.34 25.35
CA GLN A 210 -4.89 20.12 24.16
C GLN A 210 -4.36 19.27 23.00
N TRP A 211 -3.59 18.23 23.31
CA TRP A 211 -3.12 17.31 22.29
C TRP A 211 -4.27 16.49 21.68
N LYS A 212 -5.25 16.11 22.50
CA LYS A 212 -6.46 15.43 22.04
C LYS A 212 -7.24 16.31 21.07
N GLU A 213 -7.42 17.60 21.35
CA GLU A 213 -8.08 18.51 20.40
C GLU A 213 -7.37 18.59 19.04
N ARG A 214 -6.03 18.64 19.05
CA ARG A 214 -5.23 18.64 17.80
C ARG A 214 -5.38 17.33 17.03
N THR A 215 -5.35 16.23 17.76
CA THR A 215 -5.55 14.88 17.20
C THR A 215 -6.91 14.78 16.55
N ASP A 216 -7.98 15.15 17.25
CA ASP A 216 -9.36 15.07 16.75
C ASP A 216 -9.58 15.97 15.52
N PHE A 217 -8.91 17.13 15.45
CA PHE A 217 -8.95 18.03 14.30
C PHE A 217 -8.30 17.40 13.07
N TRP A 218 -7.04 16.98 13.16
CA TRP A 218 -6.30 16.44 12.01
C TRP A 218 -6.82 15.07 11.57
N LEU A 219 -7.24 14.21 12.51
CA LEU A 219 -7.85 12.93 12.18
C LEU A 219 -9.17 13.08 11.41
N ALA A 220 -9.89 14.20 11.55
CA ALA A 220 -11.08 14.44 10.73
C ALA A 220 -10.72 14.55 9.24
N TYR A 221 -9.67 15.30 8.89
CA TYR A 221 -9.16 15.34 7.51
C TYR A 221 -8.66 13.97 7.04
N LEU A 222 -7.93 13.25 7.90
CA LEU A 222 -7.42 11.93 7.58
C LEU A 222 -8.55 10.93 7.28
N ASP A 223 -9.60 10.94 8.10
CA ASP A 223 -10.72 10.01 7.99
C ASP A 223 -11.61 10.30 6.79
N ALA A 224 -11.64 11.55 6.34
CA ALA A 224 -12.22 11.96 5.06
C ALA A 224 -11.31 11.67 3.84
N GLY A 225 -10.13 11.09 4.03
CA GLY A 225 -9.18 10.79 2.95
C GLY A 225 -8.51 12.02 2.32
N LEU A 226 -8.52 13.16 3.01
CA LEU A 226 -8.05 14.45 2.50
C LEU A 226 -6.55 14.68 2.75
N ILE A 227 -5.93 13.93 3.65
CA ILE A 227 -4.47 13.91 3.83
C ILE A 227 -3.89 12.90 2.84
N THR A 228 -3.16 13.38 1.84
CA THR A 228 -2.64 12.54 0.74
C THR A 228 -1.24 11.99 1.00
N ASP A 229 -0.47 12.70 1.83
CA ASP A 229 0.91 12.38 2.15
C ASP A 229 1.18 12.79 3.58
N ALA A 230 1.97 11.99 4.30
CA ALA A 230 2.40 12.30 5.65
C ALA A 230 3.76 11.68 5.91
N TRP A 231 4.61 12.44 6.59
CA TRP A 231 5.96 12.05 6.92
C TRP A 231 6.35 12.55 8.29
N PHE A 232 6.80 11.64 9.13
CA PHE A 232 7.07 11.92 10.52
C PHE A 232 8.57 12.18 10.75
N ALA A 233 8.92 13.17 11.57
CA ALA A 233 10.28 13.53 11.91
C ALA A 233 10.50 13.59 13.43
N PHE A 234 11.48 12.84 13.94
CA PHE A 234 11.80 12.77 15.37
C PHE A 234 13.09 13.51 15.73
N GLY A 235 13.07 14.27 16.83
CA GLY A 235 14.29 14.60 17.56
C GLY A 235 14.88 13.36 18.22
N SER A 236 16.19 13.36 18.48
CA SER A 236 16.93 12.16 18.93
C SER A 236 16.42 11.53 20.23
N GLN A 237 15.90 12.30 21.19
CA GLN A 237 15.29 11.77 22.41
C GLN A 237 13.88 11.25 22.13
N ALA A 238 13.10 11.96 21.32
CA ALA A 238 11.78 11.52 20.91
C ALA A 238 11.83 10.21 20.12
N GLU A 239 12.84 10.04 19.24
CA GLU A 239 13.08 8.80 18.50
C GLU A 239 13.30 7.62 19.46
N ARG A 240 14.22 7.78 20.42
CA ARG A 240 14.50 6.74 21.43
C ARG A 240 13.27 6.35 22.23
N LEU A 241 12.40 7.31 22.52
CA LEU A 241 11.17 7.07 23.25
C LEU A 241 10.11 6.41 22.36
N ALA A 242 9.98 6.88 21.13
CA ALA A 242 9.07 6.34 20.13
C ALA A 242 9.37 4.88 19.81
N ARG A 243 10.65 4.48 19.68
CA ARG A 243 11.04 3.07 19.47
C ARG A 243 10.48 2.11 20.52
N LYS A 244 10.16 2.59 21.74
CA LYS A 244 9.53 1.77 22.79
C LYS A 244 8.02 1.61 22.61
N PHE A 245 7.40 2.49 21.85
CA PHE A 245 5.96 2.64 21.73
C PHE A 245 5.40 2.45 20.33
N LEU A 246 6.26 2.42 19.31
CA LEU A 246 5.91 2.13 17.93
C LEU A 246 5.38 0.71 17.84
N GLU A 247 4.12 0.57 17.40
CA GLU A 247 3.53 -0.74 17.10
C GLU A 247 4.26 -1.41 15.92
N ASP A 248 4.64 -0.59 14.92
CA ASP A 248 5.36 -1.02 13.74
C ASP A 248 6.80 -0.49 13.74
N GLN A 249 7.75 -1.34 14.11
CA GLN A 249 9.18 -1.00 14.12
C GLN A 249 9.78 -0.85 12.72
N THR A 250 9.04 -1.24 11.67
CA THR A 250 9.48 -1.08 10.27
C THR A 250 9.07 0.27 9.68
N MET A 251 8.26 1.04 10.40
CA MET A 251 7.82 2.35 9.96
C MET A 251 9.00 3.30 9.78
N ALA A 252 9.18 3.78 8.55
CA ALA A 252 10.22 4.74 8.24
C ALA A 252 9.82 6.17 8.65
N TYR A 253 10.81 6.95 9.08
CA TYR A 253 10.68 8.31 9.55
C TYR A 253 11.95 9.12 9.25
N ALA A 254 11.88 10.44 9.41
CA ALA A 254 13.01 11.35 9.34
C ALA A 254 13.61 11.64 10.72
N THR A 255 14.86 12.10 10.74
CA THR A 255 15.42 12.78 11.91
C THR A 255 15.14 14.28 11.86
N LEU A 256 14.96 14.90 13.03
CA LEU A 256 14.77 16.32 13.21
C LEU A 256 15.96 16.88 14.01
N GLU A 257 16.77 17.70 13.36
CA GLU A 257 18.07 18.13 13.87
C GLU A 257 18.32 19.62 13.65
N GLY A 258 19.43 20.13 14.21
CA GLY A 258 19.86 21.52 14.06
C GLY A 258 19.17 22.49 15.03
N GLY A 259 19.50 23.78 14.88
CA GLY A 259 18.88 24.85 15.67
C GLY A 259 17.36 24.87 15.49
N GLY A 260 16.62 25.44 16.46
CA GLY A 260 15.17 25.58 16.36
C GLY A 260 14.36 24.30 16.59
N ALA A 261 14.98 23.14 16.79
CA ALA A 261 14.34 21.93 17.32
C ALA A 261 15.09 21.43 18.55
N THR A 262 14.38 20.96 19.56
CA THR A 262 14.99 20.25 20.69
C THR A 262 14.96 18.75 20.45
N SER A 263 15.84 18.00 21.11
CA SER A 263 15.91 16.54 20.98
C SER A 263 14.60 15.83 21.39
N ALA A 264 13.77 16.46 22.23
CA ALA A 264 12.48 15.95 22.69
C ALA A 264 11.31 16.27 21.74
N GLN A 265 11.51 17.16 20.77
CA GLN A 265 10.46 17.57 19.84
C GLN A 265 10.31 16.60 18.67
N SER A 266 9.13 16.59 18.08
CA SER A 266 8.86 15.88 16.83
C SER A 266 7.95 16.74 15.96
N ALA A 267 7.97 16.51 14.66
CA ALA A 267 7.13 17.22 13.70
C ALA A 267 6.52 16.26 12.69
N LEU A 268 5.23 16.42 12.43
CA LEU A 268 4.53 15.75 11.34
C LEU A 268 4.43 16.72 10.15
N VAL A 269 5.04 16.34 9.04
CA VAL A 269 4.94 17.06 7.78
C VAL A 269 3.95 16.33 6.87
N PHE A 270 2.89 16.98 6.42
CA PHE A 270 1.85 16.32 5.62
C PHE A 270 1.23 17.29 4.60
N SER A 271 0.46 16.74 3.66
CA SER A 271 -0.20 17.53 2.61
C SER A 271 -1.72 17.35 2.64
N ILE A 272 -2.45 18.43 2.40
CA ILE A 272 -3.88 18.46 2.10
C ILE A 272 -4.07 19.30 0.84
N GLY A 273 -4.38 18.66 -0.28
CA GLY A 273 -4.36 19.31 -1.60
C GLY A 273 -3.04 20.04 -1.83
N ASP A 274 -3.12 21.32 -2.20
CA ASP A 274 -1.94 22.16 -2.47
C ASP A 274 -1.34 22.83 -1.22
N VAL A 275 -1.67 22.35 -0.01
CA VAL A 275 -1.08 22.85 1.24
C VAL A 275 -0.09 21.85 1.82
N ARG A 276 1.13 22.30 2.09
CA ARG A 276 2.11 21.59 2.92
C ARG A 276 1.98 22.11 4.35
N ILE A 277 1.90 21.20 5.32
CA ILE A 277 1.65 21.53 6.72
C ILE A 277 2.74 20.90 7.60
N ALA A 278 3.19 21.61 8.62
CA ALA A 278 4.06 21.07 9.67
C ALA A 278 3.42 21.29 11.04
N GLU A 279 2.96 20.19 11.64
CA GLU A 279 2.42 20.11 13.00
C GLU A 279 3.53 19.69 13.97
N TRP A 280 3.72 20.44 15.05
CA TRP A 280 4.79 20.18 16.02
C TRP A 280 4.23 19.60 17.31
N SER A 281 4.97 18.68 17.93
CA SER A 281 4.58 17.99 19.15
C SER A 281 4.57 18.88 20.40
N ASP A 282 5.20 20.06 20.34
CA ASP A 282 5.27 21.01 21.45
C ASP A 282 4.08 21.99 21.44
N ASN A 283 4.01 22.83 22.47
CA ASN A 283 3.03 23.90 22.53
C ASN A 283 3.42 25.11 21.65
N GLY A 284 3.58 24.86 20.35
CA GLY A 284 3.99 25.85 19.35
C GLY A 284 2.90 26.16 18.32
N SER A 285 3.36 26.65 17.17
CA SER A 285 2.52 26.99 16.02
C SER A 285 2.55 25.93 14.94
N CYS A 286 1.39 25.67 14.34
CA CYS A 286 1.31 24.96 13.07
C CYS A 286 1.73 25.90 11.93
N ARG A 287 2.37 25.33 10.91
CA ARG A 287 2.87 26.08 9.77
C ARG A 287 2.29 25.54 8.48
N PHE A 288 1.96 26.46 7.59
CA PHE A 288 1.29 26.20 6.33
C PHE A 288 2.09 26.85 5.22
N TRP A 289 2.36 26.09 4.16
CA TRP A 289 2.96 26.57 2.92
C TRP A 289 2.07 26.15 1.75
N ARG A 290 2.16 26.87 0.63
CA ARG A 290 1.76 26.26 -0.65
C ARG A 290 2.72 25.12 -0.97
N ALA A 291 2.21 23.97 -1.40
CA ALA A 291 3.02 22.79 -1.68
C ALA A 291 4.04 23.02 -2.80
N VAL A 292 3.72 23.91 -3.74
CA VAL A 292 4.58 24.32 -4.86
C VAL A 292 5.65 25.35 -4.47
N ASP A 293 5.57 25.95 -3.28
CA ASP A 293 6.60 26.88 -2.82
C ASP A 293 7.94 26.11 -2.67
N PRO A 294 9.03 26.53 -3.34
CA PRO A 294 10.34 25.88 -3.20
C PRO A 294 10.85 25.81 -1.76
N LYS A 295 10.34 26.67 -0.88
CA LYS A 295 10.67 26.73 0.54
C LYS A 295 9.76 25.87 1.41
N ALA A 296 8.69 25.30 0.84
CA ALA A 296 7.89 24.30 1.54
C ALA A 296 8.75 23.05 1.81
N PRO A 297 8.66 22.46 3.02
CA PRO A 297 9.50 21.31 3.36
C PRO A 297 9.09 20.11 2.52
N ALA A 298 9.96 19.68 1.58
CA ALA A 298 9.74 18.47 0.80
C ALA A 298 9.39 17.27 1.70
N LEU A 299 8.46 16.43 1.27
CA LEU A 299 8.10 15.21 1.98
C LEU A 299 9.20 14.15 1.86
N TYR A 300 9.15 13.15 2.74
CA TYR A 300 9.96 11.94 2.62
C TYR A 300 11.49 12.15 2.70
N LYS A 301 11.93 13.27 3.28
CA LYS A 301 13.36 13.51 3.54
C LYS A 301 13.83 12.59 4.67
N LYS A 302 15.10 12.17 4.60
CA LYS A 302 15.76 11.46 5.72
C LYS A 302 15.97 12.35 6.93
N GLN A 303 16.16 13.65 6.71
CA GLN A 303 16.48 14.62 7.76
C GLN A 303 15.77 15.95 7.47
N TYR A 304 15.25 16.57 8.52
CA TYR A 304 14.79 17.95 8.52
C TYR A 304 15.60 18.78 9.49
N ASN A 305 15.85 20.03 9.11
CA ASN A 305 16.44 21.02 9.98
C ASN A 305 15.33 21.81 10.70
N GLY A 306 15.43 21.92 12.03
CA GLY A 306 14.46 22.61 12.88
C GLY A 306 14.27 24.08 12.50
N THR A 307 15.37 24.81 12.27
CA THR A 307 15.34 26.22 11.87
C THR A 307 14.61 26.36 10.55
N SER A 308 14.90 25.51 9.55
CA SER A 308 14.20 25.55 8.26
C SER A 308 12.71 25.24 8.37
N LEU A 309 12.33 24.24 9.17
CA LEU A 309 10.92 23.93 9.42
C LEU A 309 10.20 25.02 10.24
N ARG A 310 10.94 25.84 10.99
CA ARG A 310 10.39 26.97 11.75
C ARG A 310 10.49 28.32 11.03
N ALA A 311 11.35 28.44 10.03
CA ALA A 311 11.75 29.70 9.43
C ALA A 311 10.58 30.41 8.74
N MET A 312 10.54 31.72 8.93
CA MET A 312 9.54 32.63 8.37
C MET A 312 9.87 33.09 6.94
N ALA A 313 10.95 32.58 6.35
CA ALA A 313 11.47 33.06 5.07
C ALA A 313 10.69 32.51 3.86
N ALA A 314 9.40 32.21 3.98
CA ALA A 314 8.61 31.57 2.94
C ALA A 314 7.92 32.59 2.01
N GLY A 315 7.46 32.13 0.84
CA GLY A 315 6.80 32.97 -0.16
C GLY A 315 5.32 33.26 0.16
N ASP A 316 4.61 33.80 -0.83
CA ASP A 316 3.18 34.08 -0.71
C ASP A 316 2.37 32.84 -0.35
N GLY A 317 1.58 32.94 0.72
CA GLY A 317 0.73 31.87 1.24
C GLY A 317 1.28 31.17 2.48
N PHE A 318 2.51 31.49 2.91
CA PHE A 318 3.01 30.99 4.18
C PHE A 318 2.28 31.60 5.38
N ARG A 319 1.89 30.76 6.35
CA ARG A 319 1.31 31.19 7.62
C ARG A 319 1.85 30.38 8.77
N THR A 320 2.06 31.06 9.88
CA THR A 320 2.36 30.46 11.19
C THR A 320 1.19 30.78 12.11
N ILE A 321 0.46 29.76 12.55
CA ILE A 321 -0.74 29.94 13.38
C ILE A 321 -0.53 29.19 14.72
N PRO A 322 -0.52 29.88 15.87
CA PRO A 322 -0.30 29.26 17.18
C PRO A 322 -1.51 28.47 17.66
N HIS A 323 -1.25 27.37 18.39
CA HIS A 323 -2.28 26.62 19.13
C HIS A 323 -2.65 27.34 20.44
N ASN A 324 -3.22 28.54 20.37
CA ASN A 324 -3.55 29.35 21.55
C ASN A 324 -5.00 29.13 22.01
N PRO A 325 -5.27 28.29 23.04
CA PRO A 325 -6.52 28.36 23.78
C PRO A 325 -6.58 29.66 24.62
N PRO A 326 -7.79 30.18 24.94
CA PRO A 326 -9.12 29.61 24.66
C PRO A 326 -9.63 29.87 23.23
N ASN A 327 -8.82 30.48 22.35
CA ASN A 327 -9.28 31.11 21.12
C ASN A 327 -9.16 30.21 19.87
N GLY A 328 -10.06 29.22 19.74
CA GLY A 328 -10.56 28.71 18.46
C GLY A 328 -9.57 28.68 17.30
N TRP A 329 -8.41 28.03 17.48
CA TRP A 329 -7.41 27.90 16.43
C TRP A 329 -7.91 27.00 15.29
N GLN A 330 -8.84 26.07 15.60
CA GLN A 330 -9.40 25.10 14.65
C GLN A 330 -10.06 25.80 13.44
N PRO A 331 -11.00 26.76 13.63
CA PRO A 331 -11.50 27.57 12.52
C PRO A 331 -10.43 28.28 11.70
N LYS A 332 -9.38 28.81 12.32
CA LYS A 332 -8.31 29.52 11.59
C LYS A 332 -7.49 28.55 10.73
N PHE A 333 -7.21 27.35 11.25
CA PHE A 333 -6.54 26.30 10.49
C PHE A 333 -7.43 25.83 9.33
N ALA A 334 -8.71 25.58 9.57
CA ALA A 334 -9.67 25.21 8.53
C ALA A 334 -9.75 26.28 7.44
N ARG A 335 -9.77 27.56 7.82
CA ARG A 335 -9.74 28.69 6.88
C ARG A 335 -8.46 28.73 6.08
N GLN A 336 -7.31 28.51 6.70
CA GLN A 336 -6.03 28.49 5.99
C GLN A 336 -5.97 27.36 4.96
N VAL A 337 -6.43 26.16 5.31
CA VAL A 337 -6.51 25.01 4.39
C VAL A 337 -7.49 25.31 3.25
N TYR A 338 -8.67 25.85 3.56
CA TYR A 338 -9.68 26.19 2.56
C TYR A 338 -9.20 27.27 1.59
N GLN A 339 -8.60 28.35 2.09
CA GLN A 339 -8.07 29.43 1.23
C GLN A 339 -6.94 28.97 0.32
N SER A 340 -6.16 27.98 0.76
CA SER A 340 -4.97 27.54 0.04
C SER A 340 -5.25 26.38 -0.93
N ALA A 341 -6.21 25.49 -0.63
CA ALA A 341 -6.50 24.30 -1.43
C ALA A 341 -7.99 24.07 -1.74
N GLY A 342 -8.89 24.96 -1.30
CA GLY A 342 -10.35 24.78 -1.49
C GLY A 342 -10.97 23.64 -0.66
N VAL A 343 -10.18 22.99 0.20
CA VAL A 343 -10.61 21.82 0.97
C VAL A 343 -11.31 22.25 2.26
N ARG A 344 -12.55 21.80 2.45
CA ARG A 344 -13.35 22.07 3.65
C ARG A 344 -13.01 21.07 4.76
N HIS A 345 -12.91 21.56 5.99
CA HIS A 345 -12.79 20.69 7.15
C HIS A 345 -14.12 19.95 7.39
N PRO A 346 -14.13 18.62 7.64
CA PRO A 346 -15.39 17.86 7.86
C PRO A 346 -16.27 18.38 8.99
N LYS A 347 -15.69 18.80 10.12
CA LYS A 347 -16.38 19.42 11.26
C LYS A 347 -16.44 20.96 11.25
N HIS A 348 -15.37 21.66 10.86
CA HIS A 348 -15.25 23.12 10.95
C HIS A 348 -15.56 23.87 9.64
N GLY A 349 -15.94 23.17 8.57
CA GLY A 349 -16.28 23.77 7.28
C GLY A 349 -15.14 24.58 6.69
N VAL A 350 -15.42 25.82 6.30
CA VAL A 350 -14.43 26.75 5.72
C VAL A 350 -13.65 27.54 6.76
N GLY A 351 -13.95 27.38 8.06
CA GLY A 351 -13.35 28.21 9.11
C GLY A 351 -13.81 29.68 9.09
N TRP A 352 -13.21 30.51 9.96
CA TRP A 352 -13.46 31.95 10.03
C TRP A 352 -12.17 32.76 10.15
#